data_AF-A0A838WRX4-F1
#
_entry.id   AF-A0A838WRX4-F1
#
_cell.length_a   1.000
_cell.length_b   1.000
_cell.length_c   1.000
_cell.angle_alpha   90.00
_cell.angle_beta   90.00
_cell.angle_gamma   90.00
#
_symmetry.space_group_name_H-M   'P 1'
#
loop_
_entity.id
_entity.type
_entity.pdbx_description
1 polymer ?
#
loop_
_entity_poly.entity_id
_entity_poly.type
_entity_poly.pdbx_seq_one_letter_code
_entity_poly.pdbx_strand_id
1 'polypeptide(L)' 'VVPSSNAIGLHFYPIWEAASLDEWLYNGGPYQLVIFHFLIGVACYLGREWELSFRLGMRPWICVAFSAPLAAATAV' A
#
# COMPACT_ATOMS: atom_id res chain seq x y z
N VAL A 1 6.49 9.16 7.98
CA VAL A 1 6.62 9.79 6.64
C VAL A 1 5.52 10.83 6.55
N VAL A 2 5.85 12.10 6.26
CA VAL A 2 4.84 13.17 6.13
C VAL A 2 4.04 12.95 4.84
N PRO A 3 2.71 13.17 4.81
CA PRO A 3 1.91 13.09 3.58
C PRO A 3 2.45 13.96 2.45
N SER A 4 2.16 13.57 1.19
CA SER A 4 2.55 14.36 0.02
C SER A 4 1.91 15.74 0.05
N SER A 5 2.63 16.74 -0.46
CA SER A 5 2.19 18.14 -0.50
C SER A 5 0.80 18.29 -1.12
N ASN A 6 -0.03 19.16 -0.53
CA ASN A 6 -1.36 19.47 -1.08
C ASN A 6 -1.30 20.13 -2.47
N ALA A 7 -0.15 20.69 -2.87
CA ALA A 7 0.07 21.20 -4.22
C ALA A 7 0.05 20.08 -5.29
N ILE A 8 0.37 18.85 -4.91
CA ILE A 8 0.25 17.66 -5.77
C ILE A 8 -1.22 17.21 -5.86
N GLY A 9 -2.03 17.43 -4.82
CA GLY A 9 -3.41 16.92 -4.77
C GLY A 9 -3.45 15.40 -4.94
N LEU A 10 -4.22 14.94 -5.93
CA LEU A 10 -4.35 13.51 -6.29
C LEU A 10 -3.50 13.10 -7.49
N HIS A 11 -2.60 13.96 -7.97
CA HIS A 11 -1.69 13.59 -9.04
C HIS A 11 -0.73 12.50 -8.58
N PHE A 12 -0.43 11.57 -9.49
CA PHE A 12 0.57 10.55 -9.27
C PHE A 12 1.96 11.19 -9.35
N TYR A 13 2.72 11.14 -8.25
CA TYR A 13 4.03 11.79 -8.13
C TYR A 13 5.15 10.76 -7.85
N PRO A 14 5.51 9.94 -8.86
CA PRO A 14 6.64 9.02 -8.78
C PRO A 14 7.97 9.79 -8.84
N ILE A 15 9.07 9.10 -8.53
CA ILE A 15 10.42 9.69 -8.49
C ILE A 15 10.78 10.41 -9.81
N TRP A 16 10.35 9.87 -10.95
CA TRP A 16 10.67 10.41 -12.28
C TRP A 16 9.82 11.62 -12.71
N GLU A 17 8.82 12.03 -11.92
CA GLU A 17 8.10 13.30 -12.14
C GLU A 17 8.79 14.49 -11.45
N ALA A 18 9.74 14.25 -10.55
CA ALA A 18 10.52 15.29 -9.91
C ALA A 18 11.78 15.63 -10.72
N ALA A 19 12.21 16.89 -10.70
CA ALA A 19 13.45 17.33 -11.34
C ALA A 19 14.70 16.83 -10.59
N SER A 20 14.57 16.49 -9.32
CA SER A 20 15.64 15.92 -8.49
C SER A 20 15.08 15.11 -7.32
N LEU A 21 15.92 14.28 -6.69
CA LEU A 21 15.55 13.58 -5.47
C LEU A 21 15.29 14.53 -4.29
N ASP A 22 15.98 15.65 -4.21
CA ASP A 22 15.76 16.64 -3.13
C ASP A 22 14.38 17.28 -3.25
N GLU A 23 13.94 17.62 -4.46
CA GLU A 23 12.58 18.09 -4.72
C GLU A 23 11.54 17.02 -4.37
N TRP A 24 11.79 15.76 -4.77
CA TRP A 24 10.90 14.65 -4.45
C TRP A 24 10.75 14.44 -2.94
N LEU A 25 11.85 14.55 -2.19
CA LEU A 25 11.85 14.49 -0.73
C LEU A 25 11.12 15.69 -0.10
N TYR A 26 11.35 16.89 -0.62
CA TYR A 26 10.70 18.12 -0.15
C TYR A 26 9.17 18.04 -0.28
N ASN A 27 8.69 17.49 -1.39
CA ASN A 27 7.26 17.37 -1.67
C ASN A 27 6.58 16.16 -1.01
N GLY A 28 7.31 15.38 -0.19
CA GLY A 28 6.76 14.20 0.48
C GLY A 28 6.51 13.01 -0.46
N GLY A 29 7.25 12.92 -1.56
CA GLY A 29 7.21 11.80 -2.50
C GLY A 29 7.30 10.39 -1.87
N PRO A 30 8.11 10.17 -0.80
CA PRO A 30 8.14 8.87 -0.11
C PRO A 30 6.77 8.39 0.39
N TYR A 31 5.84 9.31 0.70
CA TYR A 31 4.52 8.94 1.19
C TYR A 31 3.73 8.16 0.15
N GLN A 32 3.57 8.72 -1.06
CA GLN A 32 2.85 8.06 -2.15
C GLN A 32 3.50 6.73 -2.52
N LEU A 33 4.85 6.69 -2.59
CA LEU A 33 5.58 5.46 -2.85
C LEU A 33 5.24 4.38 -1.83
N VAL A 34 5.33 4.69 -0.54
CA VAL A 34 5.08 3.71 0.53
C VAL A 34 3.63 3.25 0.53
N ILE A 35 2.64 4.15 0.51
CA ILE A 35 1.23 3.74 0.63
C ILE A 35 0.78 2.89 -0.56
N PHE A 36 1.18 3.23 -1.80
CA PHE A 36 0.73 2.48 -2.97
C PHE A 36 1.36 1.09 -3.04
N HIS A 37 2.66 0.96 -2.73
CA HIS A 37 3.31 -0.35 -2.66
C HIS A 37 2.81 -1.16 -1.48
N PHE A 38 2.56 -0.53 -0.33
CA PHE A 38 2.01 -1.19 0.84
C PHE A 38 0.64 -1.79 0.54
N LEU A 39 -0.30 -1.02 -0.02
CA LEU A 39 -1.66 -1.48 -0.33
C LEU A 39 -1.67 -2.69 -1.29
N ILE A 40 -0.82 -2.67 -2.31
CA ILE A 40 -0.63 -3.84 -3.21
C ILE A 40 -0.09 -5.03 -2.41
N GLY A 41 0.98 -4.81 -1.63
CA GLY A 41 1.62 -5.86 -0.85
C GLY A 41 0.69 -6.52 0.16
N VAL A 42 -0.13 -5.74 0.88
CA VAL A 42 -1.05 -6.27 1.90
C VAL A 42 -2.27 -6.96 1.26
N ALA A 43 -2.73 -6.50 0.08
CA ALA A 43 -3.75 -7.20 -0.69
C ALA A 43 -3.25 -8.56 -1.19
N CYS A 44 -2.01 -8.62 -1.69
CA CYS A 44 -1.36 -9.89 -2.04
C CYS A 44 -1.14 -10.78 -0.81
N TYR A 45 -0.81 -10.21 0.35
CA TYR A 45 -0.63 -10.96 1.58
C TYR A 45 -1.93 -11.65 2.03
N LEU A 46 -3.07 -10.97 1.94
CA LEU A 46 -4.38 -11.58 2.15
C LEU A 46 -4.59 -12.79 1.23
N GLY A 47 -4.29 -12.64 -0.06
CA GLY A 47 -4.36 -13.74 -1.03
C GLY A 47 -3.41 -14.90 -0.68
N ARG A 48 -2.21 -14.59 -0.19
CA ARG A 48 -1.22 -15.58 0.27
C ARG A 48 -1.71 -16.39 1.47
N GLU A 49 -2.43 -15.78 2.42
CA GLU A 49 -3.02 -16.51 3.55
C GLU A 49 -4.04 -17.56 3.06
N TRP A 50 -4.88 -17.18 2.10
CA TRP A 50 -5.80 -18.11 1.46
C TRP A 50 -5.04 -19.21 0.72
N GLU A 51 -4.07 -18.85 -0.12
CA GLU A 51 -3.33 -19.82 -0.94
C GLU A 51 -2.66 -20.88 -0.04
N LEU A 52 -1.95 -20.46 1.01
CA LEU A 52 -1.29 -21.39 1.92
C LEU A 52 -2.31 -22.30 2.62
N SER A 53 -3.44 -21.75 3.07
CA SER A 53 -4.50 -22.56 3.69
C SER A 53 -5.02 -23.65 2.75
N PHE A 54 -5.17 -23.33 1.45
CA PHE A 54 -5.58 -24.29 0.43
C PHE A 54 -4.52 -25.36 0.20
N ARG A 55 -3.24 -24.97 0.06
CA ARG A 55 -2.13 -25.93 -0.15
C ARG A 55 -1.96 -26.92 1.00
N LEU A 56 -2.31 -26.52 2.22
CA LEU A 56 -2.22 -27.35 3.42
C LEU A 56 -3.53 -28.06 3.79
N GLY A 57 -4.61 -27.91 3.01
CA GLY A 57 -5.91 -28.52 3.31
C GLY A 57 -6.59 -27.96 4.57
N MET A 58 -6.25 -26.73 4.97
CA MET A 58 -6.85 -26.03 6.10
C MET A 58 -8.18 -25.38 5.71
N ARG A 59 -8.96 -24.95 6.72
CA ARG A 59 -10.18 -24.14 6.50
C ARG A 59 -9.78 -22.72 6.08
N PRO A 60 -10.37 -22.14 5.01
CA PRO A 60 -9.82 -20.96 4.33
C PRO A 60 -10.34 -19.62 4.86
N TRP A 61 -10.34 -19.41 6.19
CA TRP A 61 -10.97 -18.21 6.79
C TRP A 61 -10.01 -17.25 7.50
N ILE A 62 -8.72 -17.56 7.52
CA ILE A 62 -7.71 -16.65 8.07
C ILE A 62 -7.68 -15.33 7.27
N CYS A 63 -7.63 -15.43 5.94
CA CYS A 63 -7.69 -14.27 5.04
C CYS A 63 -8.97 -13.43 5.21
N VAL A 64 -10.10 -14.06 5.58
CA VAL A 64 -11.37 -13.37 5.81
C VAL A 64 -11.29 -12.53 7.08
N ALA A 65 -10.70 -13.05 8.16
CA ALA A 65 -10.45 -12.25 9.36
C ALA A 65 -9.44 -11.11 9.08
N PHE A 66 -8.39 -11.39 8.30
CA PHE A 66 -7.40 -10.38 7.90
C PHE A 66 -7.96 -9.30 6.97
N SER A 67 -9.09 -9.55 6.29
CA SER A 67 -9.75 -8.53 5.46
C SER A 67 -10.23 -7.32 6.27
N ALA A 68 -10.55 -7.47 7.55
CA ALA A 68 -11.00 -6.37 8.41
C ALA A 68 -9.92 -5.29 8.61
N PRO A 69 -8.69 -5.59 9.07
CA PRO A 69 -7.63 -4.58 9.14
C PRO A 69 -7.17 -4.09 7.76
N LEU A 70 -7.23 -4.91 6.71
CA LEU A 70 -6.96 -4.44 5.34
C LEU A 70 -7.96 -3.38 4.89
N ALA A 71 -9.26 -3.60 5.13
CA ALA A 71 -10.30 -2.63 4.81
C ALA A 71 -10.13 -1.33 5.61
N ALA A 72 -9.80 -1.45 6.90
CA ALA A 72 -9.52 -0.28 7.74
C ALA A 72 -8.31 0.52 7.24
N ALA A 73 -7.22 -0.15 6.83
CA ALA A 73 -6.03 0.50 6.28
C ALA A 73 -6.26 1.10 4.89
N THR A 74 -7.14 0.52 4.07
CA THR A 74 -7.50 1.08 2.75
C THR A 74 -8.36 2.34 2.86
N ALA A 75 -9.11 2.47 3.96
CA ALA A 75 -10.03 3.59 4.16
C ALA A 75 -9.35 4.90 4.60
N VAL A 76 -8.09 4.83 5.04
CA VAL A 76 -7.31 5.96 5.58
C VAL A 76 -6.03 6.18 4.81
#